data_AF-A0A0P1EV03-F1
#
_entry.id   AF-A0A0P1EV03-F1
#
_cell.length_a   1.000
_cell.length_b   1.000
_cell.length_c   1.000
_cell.angle_alpha   90.00
_cell.angle_beta   90.00
_cell.angle_gamma   90.00
#
_symmetry.space_group_name_H-M   'P 1'
#
loop_
_entity.id
_entity.type
_entity.pdbx_description
1 polymer ?
#
loop_
_entity_poly.entity_id
_entity_poly.type
_entity_poly.pdbx_seq_one_letter_code
_entity_poly.pdbx_strand_id
1 'polypeptide(L)'
;MDILVSNGVQDVKIMKIGAALGVSRSSFYWYFKSREDLLDQLLAEWERTNTGILIHHANLPAATITEALCNFFICVVRPEGFNYQLDFAVREWSRRDPAVRAVIDRSDTARTDALRDMFARYDYSPAEADIRARVLYYQQIGYYALELSESLDIRLSRLPGYLLAFTGQSASTAEIEAFRKAIA
;
A
#
# COMPACT_ATOMS: atom_id res chain seq x y z
N MET A 1 15.17 4.47 0.32
CA MET A 1 13.80 4.86 -0.07
C MET A 1 13.55 6.34 0.14
N ASP A 2 14.03 6.94 1.23
CA ASP A 2 13.76 8.34 1.60
C ASP A 2 14.07 9.36 0.51
N ILE A 3 15.22 9.27 -0.17
CA ILE A 3 15.54 10.18 -1.30
C ILE A 3 14.50 10.07 -2.42
N LEU A 4 14.01 8.87 -2.73
CA LEU A 4 12.97 8.68 -3.74
C LEU A 4 11.66 9.36 -3.30
N VAL A 5 11.28 9.19 -2.03
CA VAL A 5 10.06 9.77 -1.46
C VAL A 5 10.14 11.30 -1.41
N SER A 6 11.23 11.86 -0.89
CA SER A 6 11.37 13.29 -0.63
C SER A 6 11.75 14.10 -1.87
N ASN A 7 12.51 13.50 -2.81
CA ASN A 7 13.12 14.25 -3.92
C ASN A 7 12.77 13.67 -5.31
N GLY A 8 12.13 12.51 -5.36
CA GLY A 8 11.79 11.83 -6.62
C GLY A 8 12.98 11.11 -7.28
N VAL A 9 12.67 10.31 -8.29
CA VAL A 9 13.63 9.41 -8.96
C VAL A 9 14.83 10.14 -9.60
N GLN A 10 14.64 11.40 -10.01
CA GLN A 10 15.70 12.18 -10.65
C GLN A 10 16.86 12.46 -9.70
N ASP A 11 16.59 12.47 -8.40
CA ASP A 11 17.57 12.72 -7.34
C ASP A 11 18.18 11.44 -6.77
N VAL A 12 17.71 10.28 -7.21
CA VAL A 12 18.33 8.97 -6.96
C VAL A 12 19.58 8.85 -7.85
N LYS A 13 20.65 9.53 -7.43
CA LYS A 13 21.97 9.55 -8.09
C LYS A 13 23.02 9.00 -7.14
N ILE A 14 23.96 8.23 -7.69
CA ILE A 14 25.07 7.59 -6.97
C ILE A 14 25.77 8.57 -6.01
N MET A 15 26.12 9.77 -6.51
CA MET A 15 26.82 10.77 -5.70
C MET A 15 25.96 11.36 -4.57
N LYS A 16 24.65 11.57 -4.80
CA LYS A 16 23.73 12.06 -3.76
C LYS A 16 23.54 11.02 -2.67
N ILE A 17 23.41 9.75 -3.06
CA ILE A 17 23.30 8.62 -2.13
C ILE A 17 24.59 8.43 -1.34
N GLY A 18 25.75 8.46 -2.01
CA GLY A 18 27.06 8.37 -1.37
C GLY A 18 27.26 9.46 -0.33
N ALA A 19 26.91 10.71 -0.66
CA ALA A 19 26.97 11.82 0.29
C ALA A 19 26.02 11.64 1.48
N ALA A 20 24.77 11.21 1.23
CA ALA A 20 23.79 10.97 2.29
C ALA A 20 24.20 9.82 3.24
N LEU A 21 24.88 8.80 2.71
CA LEU A 21 25.34 7.64 3.48
C LEU A 21 26.77 7.80 4.03
N GLY A 22 27.46 8.90 3.73
CA GLY A 22 28.86 9.11 4.11
C GLY A 22 29.86 8.13 3.47
N VAL A 23 29.52 7.55 2.31
CA VAL A 23 30.34 6.53 1.62
C VAL A 23 30.92 7.05 0.31
N SER A 24 32.09 6.52 -0.08
CA SER A 24 32.75 6.87 -1.33
C SER A 24 31.99 6.32 -2.55
N ARG A 25 32.21 6.91 -3.73
CA ARG A 25 31.70 6.38 -5.00
C ARG A 25 32.15 4.94 -5.27
N SER A 26 33.36 4.58 -4.84
CA SER A 26 33.90 3.22 -4.93
C SER A 26 33.13 2.24 -4.04
N SER A 27 32.72 2.67 -2.84
CA SER A 27 31.92 1.86 -1.91
C SER A 27 30.52 1.56 -2.47
N PHE A 28 29.95 2.45 -3.28
CA PHE A 28 28.66 2.22 -3.92
C PHE A 28 28.65 0.99 -4.83
N TYR A 29 29.71 0.79 -5.63
CA TYR A 29 29.76 -0.31 -6.60
C TYR A 29 29.92 -1.70 -5.97
N TRP A 30 30.17 -1.77 -4.66
CA TRP A 30 30.06 -3.01 -3.90
C TRP A 30 28.62 -3.44 -3.66
N TYR A 31 27.69 -2.48 -3.57
CA TYR A 31 26.27 -2.74 -3.32
C TYR A 31 25.44 -2.74 -4.59
N PHE A 32 25.77 -1.89 -5.56
CA PHE A 32 25.01 -1.72 -6.80
C PHE A 32 25.93 -1.69 -8.01
N LYS A 33 25.66 -2.55 -8.99
CA LYS A 33 26.45 -2.68 -10.22
C LYS A 33 26.36 -1.42 -11.09
N SER A 34 25.20 -0.76 -11.06
CA SER A 34 24.93 0.46 -11.82
C SER A 34 23.82 1.27 -11.13
N ARG A 35 23.52 2.46 -11.68
CA ARG A 35 22.32 3.21 -11.27
C ARG A 35 21.04 2.44 -11.63
N GLU A 36 21.03 1.75 -12.75
CA GLU A 36 19.88 0.96 -13.19
C GLU A 36 19.62 -0.21 -12.23
N ASP A 37 20.67 -0.93 -11.84
CA ASP A 37 20.58 -1.99 -10.81
C ASP A 37 20.04 -1.47 -9.47
N LEU A 38 20.45 -0.28 -9.05
CA LEU A 38 19.85 0.38 -7.89
C LEU A 38 18.36 0.67 -8.09
N LEU A 39 17.97 1.21 -9.25
CA LEU A 39 16.57 1.54 -9.55
C LEU A 39 15.70 0.27 -9.56
N ASP A 40 16.19 -0.81 -10.16
CA ASP A 40 15.50 -2.10 -10.17
C ASP A 40 15.32 -2.66 -8.75
N GLN A 41 16.35 -2.57 -7.91
CA GLN A 41 16.26 -2.98 -6.50
C GLN A 41 15.29 -2.12 -5.69
N LEU A 42 15.20 -0.81 -5.97
CA LEU A 42 14.21 0.07 -5.33
C LEU A 42 12.79 -0.29 -5.74
N LEU A 43 12.55 -0.64 -7.01
CA LEU A 43 11.24 -1.10 -7.47
C LEU A 43 10.87 -2.44 -6.85
N ALA A 44 11.80 -3.40 -6.81
CA ALA A 44 11.57 -4.70 -6.20
C ALA A 44 11.22 -4.56 -4.71
N GLU A 45 11.93 -3.66 -4.00
CA GLU A 45 11.61 -3.37 -2.60
C GLU A 45 10.24 -2.71 -2.45
N TRP A 46 9.88 -1.73 -3.31
CA TRP A 46 8.54 -1.16 -3.31
C TRP A 46 7.44 -2.21 -3.59
N GLU A 47 7.63 -3.11 -4.56
CA GLU A 47 6.68 -4.19 -4.83
C GLU A 47 6.50 -5.07 -3.58
N ARG A 48 7.60 -5.41 -2.90
CA ARG A 48 7.57 -6.20 -1.67
C ARG A 48 6.87 -5.47 -0.52
N THR A 49 7.21 -4.21 -0.27
CA THR A 49 6.74 -3.44 0.90
C THR A 49 5.38 -2.79 0.72
N ASN A 50 4.87 -2.65 -0.51
CA ASN A 50 3.55 -2.07 -0.76
C ASN A 50 2.58 -3.11 -1.33
N THR A 51 2.94 -3.78 -2.43
CA THR A 51 2.06 -4.78 -3.04
C THR A 51 2.01 -6.03 -2.17
N GLY A 52 3.18 -6.55 -1.76
CA GLY A 52 3.27 -7.74 -0.93
C GLY A 52 2.54 -7.60 0.42
N ILE A 53 2.71 -6.47 1.11
CA ILE A 53 2.07 -6.25 2.42
C ILE A 53 0.54 -6.14 2.31
N LEU A 54 0.02 -5.45 1.28
CA LEU A 54 -1.41 -5.33 1.06
C LEU A 54 -2.03 -6.70 0.77
N ILE A 55 -1.40 -7.48 -0.12
CA ILE A 55 -1.83 -8.85 -0.43
C ILE A 55 -1.78 -9.73 0.82
N HIS A 56 -0.74 -9.59 1.65
CA HIS A 56 -0.66 -10.32 2.92
C HIS A 56 -1.86 -10.02 3.81
N HIS A 57 -2.14 -8.73 4.07
CA HIS A 57 -3.27 -8.32 4.92
C HIS A 57 -4.62 -8.71 4.34
N ALA A 58 -4.79 -8.61 3.01
CA ALA A 58 -6.00 -9.06 2.33
C ALA A 58 -6.22 -10.57 2.44
N ASN A 59 -5.18 -11.36 2.75
CA ASN A 59 -5.25 -12.83 2.88
C ASN A 59 -5.13 -13.33 4.31
N LEU A 60 -5.01 -12.45 5.31
CA LEU A 60 -5.00 -12.86 6.71
C LEU A 60 -6.32 -13.59 7.06
N PRO A 61 -6.25 -14.67 7.85
CA PRO A 61 -7.45 -15.33 8.34
C PRO A 61 -8.35 -14.36 9.10
N ALA A 62 -9.65 -14.45 8.83
CA ALA A 62 -10.69 -13.68 9.50
C ALA A 62 -12.00 -14.47 9.47
N ALA A 63 -12.76 -14.43 10.56
CA ALA A 63 -14.03 -15.14 10.68
C ALA A 63 -15.15 -14.48 9.87
N THR A 64 -15.04 -13.18 9.60
CA THR A 64 -16.03 -12.38 8.88
C THR A 64 -15.37 -11.48 7.84
N ILE A 65 -16.17 -10.98 6.90
CA ILE A 65 -15.70 -9.97 5.93
C ILE A 65 -15.34 -8.63 6.61
N THR A 66 -16.02 -8.27 7.70
CA THR A 66 -15.74 -7.04 8.45
C THR A 66 -14.39 -7.14 9.17
N GLU A 67 -14.06 -8.30 9.73
CA GLU A 67 -12.73 -8.58 10.29
C GLU A 67 -11.65 -8.63 9.20
N ALA A 68 -11.93 -9.23 8.04
CA ALA A 68 -11.00 -9.22 6.91
C ALA A 68 -10.71 -7.80 6.41
N LEU A 69 -11.74 -6.95 6.33
CA LEU A 69 -11.57 -5.54 5.97
C LEU A 69 -10.84 -4.74 7.06
N CYS A 70 -11.02 -5.08 8.34
CA CYS A 70 -10.20 -4.56 9.43
C CYS A 70 -8.71 -4.89 9.21
N ASN A 71 -8.36 -6.11 8.76
CA ASN A 71 -6.97 -6.45 8.42
C ASN A 71 -6.40 -5.56 7.31
N PHE A 72 -7.17 -5.28 6.26
CA PHE A 72 -6.80 -4.29 5.25
C PHE A 72 -6.62 -2.89 5.87
N PHE A 73 -7.53 -2.45 6.74
CA PHE A 73 -7.40 -1.15 7.39
C PHE A 73 -6.18 -1.03 8.30
N ILE A 74 -5.77 -2.11 8.97
CA ILE A 74 -4.52 -2.14 9.74
C ILE A 74 -3.33 -1.87 8.80
N CYS A 75 -3.31 -2.52 7.63
CA CYS A 75 -2.28 -2.31 6.61
C CYS A 75 -2.17 -0.85 6.18
N VAL A 76 -3.27 -0.12 6.07
CA VAL A 76 -3.26 1.27 5.54
C VAL A 76 -3.10 2.34 6.62
N VAL A 77 -3.28 1.98 7.90
CA VAL A 77 -3.17 2.91 9.03
C VAL A 77 -1.81 2.81 9.71
N ARG A 78 -1.26 1.61 9.85
CA ARG A 78 0.02 1.40 10.55
C ARG A 78 1.21 1.96 9.76
N PRO A 79 2.20 2.59 10.42
CA PRO A 79 3.41 3.08 9.76
C PRO A 79 4.20 1.99 9.04
N GLU A 80 4.18 0.75 9.54
CA GLU A 80 4.89 -0.40 8.99
C GLU A 80 4.12 -1.08 7.85
N GLY A 81 2.91 -0.58 7.56
CA GLY A 81 2.02 -1.08 6.53
C GLY A 81 2.31 -0.50 5.15
N PHE A 82 1.24 -0.26 4.39
CA PHE A 82 1.32 0.32 3.05
C PHE A 82 1.84 1.76 3.10
N ASN A 83 2.99 2.00 2.48
CA ASN A 83 3.58 3.34 2.43
C ASN A 83 3.03 4.12 1.22
N TYR A 84 2.02 4.97 1.44
CA TYR A 84 1.38 5.73 0.37
C TYR A 84 2.30 6.81 -0.25
N GLN A 85 3.20 7.42 0.53
CA GLN A 85 4.15 8.41 0.00
C GLN A 85 5.14 7.76 -0.97
N LEU A 86 5.60 6.55 -0.65
CA LEU A 86 6.42 5.75 -1.54
C LEU A 86 5.65 5.32 -2.79
N ASP A 87 4.38 4.90 -2.66
CA ASP A 87 3.52 4.58 -3.81
C ASP A 87 3.38 5.77 -4.77
N PHE A 88 3.18 6.97 -4.23
CA PHE A 88 3.14 8.20 -5.03
C PHE A 88 4.47 8.50 -5.72
N ALA A 89 5.59 8.36 -5.03
CA ALA A 89 6.90 8.61 -5.62
C ALA A 89 7.19 7.66 -6.80
N VAL A 90 6.78 6.39 -6.70
CA VAL A 90 6.92 5.40 -7.79
C VAL A 90 5.92 5.68 -8.92
N ARG A 91 4.69 6.10 -8.62
CA ARG A 91 3.73 6.56 -9.65
C ARG A 91 4.24 7.77 -10.42
N GLU A 92 4.84 8.74 -9.74
CA GLU A 92 5.45 9.90 -10.39
C GLU A 92 6.67 9.52 -11.25
N TRP A 93 7.48 8.55 -10.81
CA TRP A 93 8.52 7.96 -11.65
C TRP A 93 7.93 7.35 -12.93
N SER A 94 6.86 6.55 -12.82
CA SER A 94 6.24 5.88 -13.97
C SER A 94 5.76 6.81 -15.09
N ARG A 95 5.48 8.09 -14.78
CA ARG A 95 5.03 9.08 -15.79
C ARG A 95 6.02 9.29 -16.92
N ARG A 96 7.30 8.99 -16.69
CA ARG A 96 8.39 9.18 -17.67
C ARG A 96 9.10 7.86 -18.00
N ASP A 97 8.62 6.74 -17.47
CA ASP A 97 9.27 5.44 -17.59
C ASP A 97 8.23 4.32 -17.84
N PRO A 98 8.07 3.88 -19.10
CA PRO A 98 7.10 2.84 -19.46
C PRO A 98 7.34 1.50 -18.78
N ALA A 99 8.59 1.16 -18.43
CA ALA A 99 8.89 -0.10 -17.75
C ALA A 99 8.33 -0.08 -16.32
N VAL A 100 8.50 1.04 -15.62
CA VAL A 100 7.91 1.26 -14.29
C VAL A 100 6.39 1.33 -14.36
N ARG A 101 5.83 1.92 -15.42
CA ARG A 101 4.38 1.90 -15.61
C ARG A 101 3.84 0.47 -15.66
N ALA A 102 4.50 -0.42 -16.41
CA ALA A 102 4.11 -1.82 -16.48
C ALA A 102 4.23 -2.53 -15.12
N VAL A 103 5.22 -2.17 -14.29
CA VAL A 103 5.35 -2.66 -12.91
C VAL A 103 4.15 -2.24 -12.05
N ILE A 104 3.73 -0.97 -12.15
CA ILE A 104 2.55 -0.45 -11.43
C ILE A 104 1.28 -1.14 -11.90
N ASP A 105 1.09 -1.34 -13.20
CA ASP A 105 -0.10 -2.01 -13.74
C ASP A 105 -0.26 -3.43 -13.20
N ARG A 106 0.85 -4.19 -13.15
CA ARG A 106 0.87 -5.53 -12.54
C ARG A 106 0.59 -5.48 -11.05
N SER A 107 1.19 -4.53 -10.33
CA SER A 107 0.96 -4.35 -8.89
C SER A 107 -0.49 -3.97 -8.57
N ASP A 108 -1.08 -3.03 -9.30
CA ASP A 108 -2.47 -2.61 -9.10
C ASP A 108 -3.44 -3.76 -9.41
N THR A 109 -3.16 -4.55 -10.46
CA THR A 109 -3.91 -5.78 -10.76
C THR A 109 -3.81 -6.77 -9.62
N ALA A 110 -2.60 -7.09 -9.13
CA ALA A 110 -2.41 -8.05 -8.04
C ALA A 110 -3.09 -7.59 -6.73
N ARG A 111 -3.05 -6.29 -6.40
CA ARG A 111 -3.72 -5.72 -5.22
C ARG A 111 -5.24 -5.83 -5.33
N THR A 112 -5.81 -5.47 -6.49
CA THR A 112 -7.25 -5.55 -6.71
C THR A 112 -7.76 -6.99 -6.77
N ASP A 113 -6.98 -7.90 -7.37
CA ASP A 113 -7.27 -9.35 -7.35
C ASP A 113 -7.30 -9.90 -5.92
N ALA A 114 -6.32 -9.55 -5.08
CA ALA A 114 -6.29 -10.00 -3.69
C ALA A 114 -7.49 -9.47 -2.87
N LEU A 115 -7.92 -8.23 -3.12
CA LEU A 115 -9.11 -7.67 -2.48
C LEU A 115 -10.40 -8.31 -3.01
N ARG A 116 -10.50 -8.63 -4.30
CA ARG A 116 -11.62 -9.38 -4.86
C ARG A 116 -11.71 -10.75 -4.22
N ASP A 117 -10.59 -11.46 -4.15
CA ASP A 117 -10.52 -12.79 -3.57
C ASP A 117 -10.82 -12.75 -2.07
N MET A 118 -10.51 -11.65 -1.38
CA MET A 118 -10.95 -11.39 -0.01
C MET A 118 -12.48 -11.38 0.11
N PHE A 119 -13.20 -10.62 -0.71
CA PHE A 119 -14.66 -10.63 -0.70
C PHE A 119 -15.24 -12.00 -1.10
N ALA A 120 -14.67 -12.65 -2.11
CA ALA A 120 -15.16 -13.94 -2.60
C ALA A 120 -15.13 -15.06 -1.54
N ARG A 121 -14.20 -15.02 -0.58
CA ARG A 121 -14.14 -15.98 0.54
C ARG A 121 -15.31 -15.89 1.52
N TYR A 122 -16.12 -14.82 1.45
CA TYR A 122 -17.28 -14.60 2.31
C TYR A 122 -18.58 -14.56 1.51
N ASP A 123 -18.68 -15.41 0.48
CA ASP A 123 -19.88 -15.69 -0.31
C ASP A 123 -20.43 -14.51 -1.13
N TYR A 124 -19.63 -13.46 -1.36
CA TYR A 124 -19.97 -12.41 -2.31
C TYR A 124 -19.92 -12.98 -3.73
N SER A 125 -20.93 -12.66 -4.55
CA SER A 125 -20.93 -13.09 -5.96
C SER A 125 -19.70 -12.54 -6.69
N PRO A 126 -19.18 -13.21 -7.74
CA PRO A 126 -17.99 -12.74 -8.45
C PRO A 126 -18.10 -11.29 -8.95
N ALA A 127 -19.28 -10.88 -9.41
CA ALA A 127 -19.55 -9.52 -9.86
C ALA A 127 -19.50 -8.51 -8.70
N GLU A 128 -20.10 -8.83 -7.55
CA GLU A 128 -20.05 -7.94 -6.38
C GLU A 128 -18.65 -7.87 -5.78
N ALA A 129 -17.92 -8.99 -5.71
CA ALA A 129 -16.56 -9.04 -5.21
C ALA A 129 -15.61 -8.15 -6.03
N ASP A 130 -15.71 -8.18 -7.38
CA ASP A 130 -14.93 -7.30 -8.25
C ASP A 130 -15.24 -5.82 -8.00
N ILE A 131 -16.53 -5.46 -7.98
CA ILE A 131 -16.93 -4.05 -7.79
C ILE A 131 -16.53 -3.55 -6.40
N ARG A 132 -16.73 -4.33 -5.34
CA ARG A 132 -16.35 -3.93 -3.97
C ARG A 132 -14.84 -3.79 -3.82
N ALA A 133 -14.05 -4.67 -4.41
CA ALA A 133 -12.60 -4.56 -4.42
C ALA A 133 -12.13 -3.28 -5.10
N ARG A 134 -12.70 -2.93 -6.25
CA ARG A 134 -12.41 -1.67 -6.97
C ARG A 134 -12.82 -0.44 -6.18
N VAL A 135 -14.03 -0.44 -5.61
CA VAL A 135 -14.53 0.65 -4.78
C VAL A 135 -13.60 0.87 -3.58
N LEU A 136 -13.23 -0.20 -2.87
CA LEU A 136 -12.31 -0.12 -1.74
C LEU A 136 -10.93 0.41 -2.16
N TYR A 137 -10.34 -0.18 -3.21
CA TYR A 137 -8.99 0.16 -3.65
C TYR A 137 -8.89 1.60 -4.16
N TYR A 138 -9.80 2.02 -5.03
CA TYR A 138 -9.77 3.34 -5.63
C TYR A 138 -10.20 4.44 -4.65
N GLN A 139 -11.14 4.16 -3.75
CA GLN A 139 -11.43 5.08 -2.65
C GLN A 139 -10.19 5.28 -1.78
N GLN A 140 -9.45 4.22 -1.45
CA GLN A 140 -8.25 4.34 -0.61
C GLN A 140 -7.14 5.15 -1.30
N ILE A 141 -6.94 4.96 -2.62
CA ILE A 141 -6.05 5.83 -3.41
C ILE A 141 -6.52 7.28 -3.35
N GLY A 142 -7.82 7.54 -3.52
CA GLY A 142 -8.39 8.89 -3.40
C GLY A 142 -8.17 9.50 -2.01
N TYR A 143 -8.32 8.70 -0.95
CA TYR A 143 -8.07 9.13 0.41
C TYR A 143 -6.61 9.58 0.61
N TYR A 144 -5.66 8.86 0.03
CA TYR A 144 -4.25 9.25 0.06
C TYR A 144 -3.94 10.46 -0.83
N ALA A 145 -4.56 10.56 -2.00
CA ALA A 145 -4.32 11.66 -2.95
C ALA A 145 -4.81 13.02 -2.42
N LEU A 146 -5.80 13.00 -1.53
CA LEU A 146 -6.33 14.20 -0.89
C LEU A 146 -5.50 14.64 0.33
N GLU A 147 -4.52 13.85 0.78
CA GLU A 147 -3.64 14.14 1.92
C GLU A 147 -4.41 14.69 3.14
N LEU A 148 -5.52 14.02 3.48
CA LEU A 148 -6.43 14.50 4.50
C LEU A 148 -5.74 14.58 5.87
N SER A 149 -5.78 15.77 6.48
CA SER A 149 -5.26 15.99 7.83
C SER A 149 -6.27 15.56 8.89
N GLU A 150 -6.52 14.25 8.99
CA GLU A 150 -7.44 13.66 9.97
C GLU A 150 -6.68 13.00 11.12
N SER A 151 -7.11 13.29 12.36
CA SER A 151 -6.59 12.56 13.51
C SER A 151 -7.00 11.09 13.48
N LEU A 152 -6.22 10.25 14.15
CA LEU A 152 -6.54 8.83 14.28
C LEU A 152 -7.93 8.62 14.90
N ASP A 153 -8.31 9.44 15.89
CA ASP A 153 -9.61 9.40 16.54
C ASP A 153 -10.76 9.64 15.56
N ILE A 154 -10.63 10.61 14.66
CA ILE A 154 -11.63 10.89 13.62
C ILE A 154 -11.75 9.69 12.69
N ARG A 155 -10.62 9.12 12.23
CA ARG A 155 -10.62 7.93 11.36
C ARG A 155 -11.29 6.75 12.05
N LEU A 156 -10.97 6.52 13.32
CA LEU A 156 -11.55 5.46 14.16
C LEU A 156 -13.05 5.64 14.39
N SER A 157 -13.53 6.88 14.53
CA SER A 157 -14.96 7.17 14.68
C SER A 157 -15.79 6.74 13.46
N ARG A 158 -15.17 6.72 12.27
CA ARG A 158 -15.82 6.41 10.99
C ARG A 158 -15.69 4.95 10.59
N LEU A 159 -14.84 4.18 11.27
CA LEU A 159 -14.58 2.77 10.95
C LEU A 159 -15.87 1.94 10.80
N PRO A 160 -16.85 1.97 11.72
CA PRO A 160 -18.07 1.17 11.56
C PRO A 160 -18.86 1.54 10.29
N GLY A 161 -18.90 2.83 9.94
CA GLY A 161 -19.56 3.32 8.74
C GLY A 161 -18.85 2.88 7.46
N TYR A 162 -17.51 2.93 7.45
CA TYR A 162 -16.73 2.41 6.33
C TYR A 162 -16.87 0.89 6.16
N LEU A 163 -16.80 0.14 7.25
CA LEU A 163 -17.02 -1.31 7.23
C LEU A 163 -18.38 -1.64 6.62
N LEU A 164 -19.45 -0.97 7.06
CA LEU A 164 -20.78 -1.13 6.49
C LEU A 164 -20.84 -0.72 5.02
N ALA A 165 -20.24 0.40 4.63
CA ALA A 165 -20.27 0.89 3.25
C ALA A 165 -19.57 -0.08 2.28
N PHE A 166 -18.40 -0.60 2.64
CA PHE A 166 -17.62 -1.46 1.77
C PHE A 166 -18.10 -2.91 1.75
N THR A 167 -18.63 -3.41 2.86
CA THR A 167 -19.05 -4.82 2.96
C THR A 167 -20.57 -4.97 2.81
N GLY A 168 -21.37 -3.99 3.22
CA GLY A 168 -22.81 -4.16 3.39
C GLY A 168 -23.19 -4.90 4.69
N GLN A 169 -22.21 -5.18 5.57
CA GLN A 169 -22.41 -5.84 6.85
C GLN A 169 -21.94 -4.94 8.00
N SER A 170 -22.69 -4.96 9.11
CA SER A 170 -22.30 -4.23 10.32
C SER A 170 -21.26 -5.04 11.10
N ALA A 171 -20.14 -4.41 11.42
CA ALA A 171 -19.13 -5.00 12.27
C ALA A 171 -19.62 -5.14 13.71
N SER A 172 -19.19 -6.19 14.40
CA SER A 172 -19.48 -6.37 15.82
C SER A 172 -18.64 -5.41 16.67
N THR A 173 -19.10 -5.11 17.90
CA THR A 173 -18.31 -4.32 18.85
C THR A 173 -16.93 -4.93 19.11
N ALA A 174 -16.85 -6.27 19.19
CA ALA A 174 -15.61 -6.99 19.41
C ALA A 174 -14.59 -6.78 18.26
N GLU A 175 -15.05 -6.76 17.00
CA GLU A 175 -14.19 -6.49 15.84
C GLU A 175 -13.64 -5.06 15.87
N ILE A 176 -14.46 -4.09 16.24
CA ILE A 176 -14.05 -2.69 16.36
C ILE A 176 -13.02 -2.51 17.48
N GLU A 177 -13.21 -3.16 18.63
CA GLU A 177 -12.27 -3.14 19.74
C GLU A 177 -10.94 -3.84 19.40
N ALA A 178 -11.01 -4.99 18.74
CA ALA A 178 -9.84 -5.71 18.26
C ALA A 178 -9.02 -4.86 17.28
N PHE A 179 -9.69 -4.19 16.33
CA PHE A 179 -9.04 -3.27 15.41
C PHE A 179 -8.34 -2.12 16.14
N ARG A 180 -9.02 -1.46 17.10
CA ARG A 180 -8.44 -0.35 17.88
C ARG A 180 -7.19 -0.79 18.63
N LYS A 181 -7.24 -1.96 19.28
CA LYS A 181 -6.06 -2.54 19.96
C LYS A 181 -4.95 -2.86 18.97
N ALA A 182 -5.30 -3.30 17.77
CA ALA A 182 -4.35 -3.62 16.72
C ALA A 182 -3.76 -2.39 16.02
N ILE A 183 -4.12 -1.16 16.35
CA ILE A 183 -3.48 0.04 15.78
C ILE A 183 -2.95 1.02 16.84
N ALA A 184 -3.24 0.76 18.11
CA ALA A 184 -2.62 1.44 19.26
C ALA A 184 -1.18 0.97 19.44
#